data_AF-A0AAE0ZEI7-F1
#
_entry.id   AF-A0AAE0ZEI7-F1
#
_cell.length_a   1.000
_cell.length_b   1.000
_cell.length_c   1.000
_cell.angle_alpha   90.00
_cell.angle_beta   90.00
_cell.angle_gamma   90.00
#
_symmetry.space_group_name_H-M   'P 1'
#
loop_
_entity.id
_entity.type
_entity.pdbx_description
1 polymer ?
#
loop_
_entity_poly.entity_id
_entity_poly.type
_entity_poly.pdbx_seq_one_letter_code
_entity_poly.pdbx_strand_id
1 'polypeptide(L)'
;MYFSWKPQQPQLPLVNWSSTTVTGMYFSWKPQQPQLPLVNWFLTTVTGMYFSWKPQQPQLPLVNWFSTTVTGMYFSWKPQQPQLPLINWFSTTVTGMYFSWKPQQPQLPLVNWFSTTVTGMYFSWKPQQPQLPLVNWFLTTVTGMYFSWKPQQPQLPLVNWFLTTVTGMYFSWKPQQPQLPLVNWFLTTVTGMYFSWKPQQPQLPLVNWFLTTVTGMYFSWKPQQPQLPLVNWFLTTVTGMYFSWKPQQPQLPLVNWFLTSVTHRVADSIPYF
;
A
#
# COMPACT_ATOMS: atom_id res chain seq x y z
N MET A 1 -10.43 3.09 26.96
CA MET A 1 -9.64 1.99 27.56
C MET A 1 -8.16 2.16 27.18
N TYR A 2 -7.23 2.09 28.14
CA TYR A 2 -5.78 2.22 27.91
C TYR A 2 -5.07 0.92 28.26
N PHE A 3 -4.35 0.34 27.31
CA PHE A 3 -3.57 -0.89 27.49
C PHE A 3 -2.12 -0.68 27.01
N SER A 4 -1.16 -0.93 27.89
CA SER A 4 0.27 -0.89 27.59
C SER A 4 0.95 -2.15 28.13
N TRP A 5 1.54 -2.95 27.24
CA TRP A 5 2.15 -4.23 27.61
C TRP A 5 3.55 -4.38 26.99
N LYS A 6 4.54 -4.69 27.83
CA LYS A 6 5.98 -4.76 27.49
C LYS A 6 6.71 -5.97 28.12
N PRO A 7 6.22 -7.21 27.92
CA PRO A 7 6.91 -8.40 28.43
C PRO A 7 8.20 -8.68 27.64
N GLN A 8 9.17 -9.38 28.21
CA GLN A 8 10.40 -9.75 27.49
C GLN A 8 10.12 -10.86 26.45
N GLN A 9 9.59 -12.01 26.88
CA GLN A 9 9.33 -13.19 26.04
C GLN A 9 7.96 -13.82 26.35
N PRO A 10 6.84 -13.16 25.99
CA PRO A 10 5.55 -13.77 26.21
C PRO A 10 5.36 -14.97 25.26
N GLN A 11 4.99 -16.10 25.83
CA GLN A 11 4.38 -17.20 25.08
C GLN A 11 2.89 -17.18 25.37
N LEU A 12 2.08 -16.93 24.33
CA LEU A 12 0.63 -17.02 24.43
C LEU A 12 0.16 -18.06 23.41
N PRO A 13 -0.65 -19.05 23.80
CA PRO A 13 -1.05 -20.15 22.93
C PRO A 13 -1.96 -19.70 21.77
N LEU A 14 -2.66 -18.58 21.93
CA LEU A 14 -3.51 -17.95 20.90
C LEU A 14 -3.84 -16.53 21.35
N VAL A 15 -3.73 -15.55 20.45
CA VAL A 15 -4.14 -14.17 20.74
C VAL A 15 -5.29 -13.81 19.82
N ASN A 16 -6.50 -14.08 20.29
CA ASN A 16 -7.74 -13.68 19.64
C ASN A 16 -8.34 -12.50 20.39
N TRP A 17 -8.35 -11.34 19.74
CA TRP A 17 -9.08 -10.17 20.19
C TRP A 17 -10.38 -10.08 19.41
N SER A 18 -11.48 -10.42 20.05
CA SER A 18 -12.81 -10.25 19.48
C SER A 18 -13.59 -9.22 20.28
N SER A 19 -14.13 -8.21 19.61
CA SER A 19 -15.02 -7.24 20.22
C SER A 19 -16.06 -6.74 19.24
N THR A 20 -17.31 -6.67 19.69
CA THR A 20 -18.40 -6.11 18.89
C THR A 20 -18.25 -4.59 18.74
N THR A 21 -17.86 -3.90 19.82
CA THR A 21 -17.72 -2.45 19.82
C THR A 21 -16.48 -2.04 20.60
N VAL A 22 -15.59 -1.32 19.94
CA VAL A 22 -14.43 -0.69 20.55
C VAL A 22 -14.59 0.81 20.40
N THR A 23 -14.78 1.51 21.52
CA THR A 23 -14.85 2.98 21.55
C THR A 23 -13.72 3.53 22.40
N GLY A 24 -12.92 4.45 21.86
CA GLY A 24 -11.89 5.16 22.62
C GLY A 24 -10.82 4.23 23.19
N MET A 25 -10.18 3.42 22.34
CA MET A 25 -9.14 2.47 22.75
C MET A 25 -7.75 2.99 22.42
N TYR A 26 -6.85 2.91 23.39
CA TYR A 26 -5.43 3.10 23.20
C TYR A 26 -4.68 1.80 23.52
N PHE A 27 -3.93 1.30 22.55
CA PHE A 27 -3.15 0.08 22.68
C PHE A 27 -1.68 0.31 22.28
N SER A 28 -0.76 -0.04 23.17
CA SER A 28 0.68 -0.05 22.89
C SER A 28 1.31 -1.38 23.29
N TRP A 29 1.88 -2.10 22.32
CA TRP A 29 2.55 -3.38 22.52
C TRP A 29 3.99 -3.37 22.03
N LYS A 30 4.94 -3.64 22.93
CA LYS A 30 6.39 -3.58 22.64
C LYS A 30 7.21 -4.68 23.34
N PRO A 31 6.89 -5.96 23.14
CA PRO A 31 7.70 -7.05 23.66
C PRO A 31 9.02 -7.20 22.89
N GLN A 32 10.00 -7.93 23.42
CA GLN A 32 11.23 -8.20 22.68
C GLN A 32 11.01 -9.33 21.66
N GLN A 33 10.70 -10.53 22.14
CA GLN A 33 10.61 -11.73 21.29
C GLN A 33 9.31 -12.51 21.57
N PRO A 34 8.14 -11.96 21.20
CA PRO A 34 6.88 -12.65 21.42
C PRO A 34 6.74 -13.85 20.48
N GLN A 35 6.27 -14.95 21.04
CA GLN A 35 5.92 -16.18 20.32
C GLN A 35 4.41 -16.32 20.36
N LEU A 36 3.74 -15.94 19.27
CA LEU A 36 2.28 -16.05 19.18
C LEU A 36 1.95 -16.87 17.92
N PRO A 37 1.37 -18.08 18.04
CA PRO A 37 1.12 -18.94 16.88
C PRO A 37 0.03 -18.37 15.96
N LEU A 38 -0.86 -17.52 16.48
CA LEU A 38 -1.90 -16.85 15.70
C LEU A 38 -2.33 -15.57 16.42
N VAL A 39 -2.44 -14.48 15.65
CA VAL A 39 -3.00 -13.22 16.12
C VAL A 39 -4.18 -12.85 15.24
N ASN A 40 -5.39 -12.92 15.80
CA ASN A 40 -6.59 -12.44 15.14
C ASN A 40 -7.18 -11.25 15.86
N TRP A 41 -7.57 -10.25 15.09
CA TRP A 41 -8.40 -9.15 15.53
C TRP A 41 -9.73 -9.24 14.78
N PHE A 42 -10.82 -9.43 15.51
CA PHE A 42 -12.18 -9.46 14.99
C PHE A 42 -12.98 -8.33 15.65
N LEU A 43 -13.09 -7.21 14.95
CA LEU A 43 -13.67 -5.98 15.50
C LEU A 43 -14.87 -5.55 14.67
N THR A 44 -16.10 -5.71 15.16
CA THR A 44 -17.27 -5.33 14.33
C THR A 44 -17.30 -3.82 14.13
N THR A 45 -17.30 -3.03 15.20
CA THR A 45 -17.31 -1.57 15.13
C THR A 45 -16.16 -0.98 15.95
N VAL A 46 -15.32 -0.17 15.32
CA VAL A 46 -14.24 0.55 15.95
C VAL A 46 -14.47 2.05 15.79
N THR A 47 -14.56 2.78 16.89
CA THR A 47 -14.68 4.24 16.91
C THR A 47 -13.59 4.83 17.79
N GLY A 48 -12.65 5.57 17.18
CA GLY A 48 -11.57 6.22 17.93
C GLY A 48 -10.60 5.20 18.54
N MET A 49 -9.77 4.58 17.70
CA MET A 49 -8.75 3.63 18.15
C MET A 49 -7.35 4.11 17.79
N TYR A 50 -6.45 4.08 18.78
CA TYR A 50 -5.03 4.24 18.59
C TYR A 50 -4.32 2.91 18.87
N PHE A 51 -3.55 2.43 17.91
CA PHE A 51 -2.81 1.18 17.99
C PHE A 51 -1.34 1.38 17.61
N SER A 52 -0.44 0.99 18.51
CA SER A 52 1.01 1.02 18.30
C SER A 52 1.62 -0.34 18.62
N TRP A 53 2.14 -1.01 17.59
CA TRP A 53 2.74 -2.34 17.68
C TRP A 53 4.19 -2.31 17.25
N LYS A 54 5.10 -2.53 18.19
CA LYS A 54 6.56 -2.36 18.01
C LYS A 54 7.38 -3.44 18.75
N PRO A 55 7.12 -4.72 18.50
CA PRO A 55 8.00 -5.78 19.02
C PRO A 55 9.36 -5.78 18.31
N GLN A 56 10.40 -6.36 18.90
CA GLN A 56 11.69 -6.46 18.21
C GLN A 56 11.68 -7.59 17.17
N GLN A 57 11.51 -8.84 17.60
CA GLN A 57 11.58 -10.03 16.74
C GLN A 57 10.35 -10.93 16.97
N PRO A 58 9.16 -10.51 16.54
CA PRO A 58 7.96 -11.32 16.70
C PRO A 58 7.97 -12.50 15.71
N GLN A 59 7.64 -13.69 16.22
CA GLN A 59 7.31 -14.85 15.38
C GLN A 59 5.79 -15.04 15.43
N LEU A 60 5.11 -14.68 14.33
CA LEU A 60 3.66 -14.84 14.22
C LEU A 60 3.34 -15.51 12.88
N PRO A 61 2.96 -16.80 12.87
CA PRO A 61 2.61 -17.52 11.66
C PRO A 61 1.53 -16.84 10.82
N LEU A 62 0.59 -16.17 11.49
CA LEU A 62 -0.54 -15.52 10.83
C LEU A 62 -1.03 -14.33 11.65
N VAL A 63 -1.22 -13.20 10.96
CA VAL A 63 -1.90 -12.02 11.50
C VAL A 63 -3.13 -11.76 10.64
N ASN A 64 -4.31 -11.93 11.23
CA ASN A 64 -5.54 -11.48 10.60
C ASN A 64 -6.12 -10.28 11.32
N TRP A 65 -6.50 -9.29 10.53
CA TRP A 65 -7.28 -8.16 10.99
C TRP A 65 -8.60 -8.16 10.24
N PHE A 66 -9.69 -8.36 10.95
CA PHE A 66 -11.05 -8.31 10.44
C PHE A 66 -11.79 -7.20 11.16
N SER A 67 -12.40 -6.32 10.37
CA SER A 67 -13.30 -5.31 10.88
C SER A 67 -14.48 -5.07 9.96
N THR A 68 -15.64 -4.77 10.53
CA THR A 68 -16.79 -4.39 9.70
C THR A 68 -16.74 -2.88 9.47
N THR A 69 -16.71 -2.09 10.53
CA THR A 69 -16.73 -0.63 10.47
C THR A 69 -15.62 -0.04 11.30
N VAL A 70 -14.80 0.80 10.69
CA VAL A 70 -13.74 1.55 11.36
C VAL A 70 -13.96 3.03 11.15
N THR A 71 -14.13 3.78 12.22
CA THR A 71 -14.27 5.24 12.23
C THR A 71 -13.19 5.84 13.12
N GLY A 72 -12.25 6.61 12.54
CA GLY A 72 -11.20 7.26 13.31
C GLY A 72 -10.20 6.27 13.90
N MET A 73 -9.33 5.71 13.06
CA MET A 73 -8.30 4.75 13.49
C MET A 73 -6.90 5.27 13.17
N TYR A 74 -6.02 5.24 14.16
CA TYR A 74 -4.59 5.41 13.99
C TYR A 74 -3.90 4.08 14.24
N PHE A 75 -3.15 3.58 13.26
CA PHE A 75 -2.40 2.34 13.36
C PHE A 75 -0.94 2.56 13.00
N SER A 76 -0.04 2.15 13.89
CA SER A 76 1.41 2.20 13.70
C SER A 76 2.04 0.83 13.93
N TRP A 77 2.45 0.17 12.85
CA TRP A 77 3.15 -1.11 12.86
C TRP A 77 4.64 -0.90 12.58
N LYS A 78 5.50 -1.12 13.59
CA LYS A 78 6.96 -0.89 13.48
C LYS A 78 7.77 -1.95 14.21
N PRO A 79 7.63 -3.24 13.87
CA PRO A 79 8.54 -4.27 14.37
C PRO A 79 9.95 -4.11 13.77
N GLN A 80 10.97 -4.65 14.41
CA GLN A 80 12.31 -4.65 13.81
C GLN A 80 12.43 -5.75 12.76
N GLN A 81 12.31 -7.02 13.15
CA GLN A 81 12.51 -8.18 12.28
C GLN A 81 11.35 -9.17 12.42
N PRO A 82 10.15 -8.82 11.92
CA PRO A 82 9.01 -9.70 12.04
C PRO A 82 9.12 -10.88 11.06
N GLN A 83 8.85 -12.09 11.56
CA GLN A 83 8.66 -13.28 10.73
C GLN A 83 7.17 -13.59 10.68
N LEU A 84 6.51 -13.19 9.59
CA LEU A 84 5.06 -13.34 9.44
C LEU A 84 4.73 -13.98 8.08
N PRO A 85 4.44 -15.28 8.01
CA PRO A 85 4.06 -15.96 6.79
C PRO A 85 2.94 -15.25 6.01
N LEU A 86 1.96 -14.72 6.75
CA LEU A 86 0.76 -14.14 6.14
C LEU A 86 0.20 -13.01 7.01
N ILE A 87 -0.10 -11.89 6.36
CA ILE A 87 -0.95 -10.83 6.91
C ILE A 87 -2.17 -10.68 6.03
N ASN A 88 -3.34 -10.81 6.63
CA ASN A 88 -4.58 -10.43 5.99
C ASN A 88 -5.21 -9.27 6.74
N TRP A 89 -5.67 -8.29 5.98
CA TRP A 89 -6.49 -7.21 6.50
C TRP A 89 -7.77 -7.14 5.70
N PHE A 90 -8.89 -7.16 6.41
CA PHE A 90 -10.23 -7.10 5.88
C PHE A 90 -11.00 -6.03 6.65
N SER A 91 -11.50 -5.05 5.91
CA SER A 91 -12.40 -4.04 6.44
C SER A 91 -13.59 -3.84 5.50
N THR A 92 -14.83 -3.89 5.98
CA THR A 92 -15.96 -3.55 5.09
C THR A 92 -15.99 -2.05 4.82
N THR A 93 -15.99 -1.24 5.88
CA THR A 93 -16.08 0.23 5.80
C THR A 93 -15.01 0.87 6.67
N VAL A 94 -14.25 1.78 6.07
CA VAL A 94 -13.22 2.56 6.74
C VAL A 94 -13.47 4.04 6.51
N THR A 95 -13.64 4.80 7.59
CA THR A 95 -13.79 6.26 7.58
C THR A 95 -12.74 6.88 8.47
N GLY A 96 -11.85 7.70 7.90
CA GLY A 96 -10.82 8.40 8.68
C GLY A 96 -9.79 7.45 9.28
N MET A 97 -8.96 6.84 8.44
CA MET A 97 -7.89 5.93 8.88
C MET A 97 -6.51 6.46 8.54
N TYR A 98 -5.64 6.48 9.55
CA TYR A 98 -4.20 6.68 9.38
C TYR A 98 -3.47 5.37 9.64
N PHE A 99 -2.73 4.89 8.66
CA PHE A 99 -1.93 3.68 8.77
C PHE A 99 -0.47 3.94 8.44
N SER A 100 0.42 3.55 9.34
CA SER A 100 1.88 3.65 9.19
C SER A 100 2.52 2.29 9.36
N TRP A 101 2.96 1.70 8.26
CA TRP A 101 3.73 0.45 8.23
C TRP A 101 5.22 0.75 8.03
N LYS A 102 6.03 0.52 9.06
CA LYS A 102 7.48 0.82 9.04
C LYS A 102 8.31 -0.26 9.76
N PRO A 103 8.21 -1.54 9.37
CA PRO A 103 9.11 -2.57 9.87
C PRO A 103 10.53 -2.36 9.31
N GLN A 104 11.57 -2.83 10.01
CA GLN A 104 12.94 -2.72 9.46
C GLN A 104 13.17 -3.80 8.39
N GLN A 105 13.12 -5.07 8.76
CA GLN A 105 13.42 -6.20 7.87
C GLN A 105 12.30 -7.25 7.94
N PRO A 106 11.10 -6.95 7.40
CA PRO A 106 10.02 -7.90 7.45
C PRO A 106 10.22 -9.03 6.44
N GLN A 107 10.01 -10.27 6.90
CA GLN A 107 9.90 -11.45 6.05
C GLN A 107 8.42 -11.85 5.97
N LEU A 108 7.74 -11.44 4.88
CA LEU A 108 6.31 -11.69 4.72
C LEU A 108 6.03 -12.31 3.34
N PRO A 109 5.84 -13.64 3.24
CA PRO A 109 5.45 -14.32 2.02
C PRO A 109 4.28 -13.64 1.30
N LEU A 110 3.24 -13.28 2.07
CA LEU A 110 2.00 -12.75 1.52
C LEU A 110 1.39 -11.67 2.40
N VAL A 111 1.03 -10.55 1.77
CA VAL A 111 0.21 -9.49 2.38
C VAL A 111 -1.01 -9.27 1.50
N ASN A 112 -2.19 -9.49 2.09
CA ASN A 112 -3.46 -9.17 1.44
C ASN A 112 -4.19 -8.07 2.19
N TRP A 113 -4.71 -7.13 1.42
CA TRP A 113 -5.42 -5.99 1.95
C TRP A 113 -6.73 -5.83 1.19
N PHE A 114 -7.84 -6.00 1.89
CA PHE A 114 -9.19 -5.97 1.34
C PHE A 114 -10.01 -4.90 2.04
N SER A 115 -10.58 -3.98 1.26
CA SER A 115 -11.61 -3.09 1.78
C SER A 115 -12.72 -2.81 0.77
N THR A 116 -13.96 -2.83 1.25
CA THR A 116 -15.10 -2.54 0.36
C THR A 116 -15.26 -1.04 0.17
N THR A 117 -15.33 -0.27 1.25
CA THR A 117 -15.47 1.19 1.20
C THR A 117 -14.42 1.87 2.06
N VAL A 118 -13.69 2.81 1.47
CA VAL A 118 -12.67 3.62 2.14
C VAL A 118 -12.94 5.10 1.90
N THR A 119 -13.18 5.85 2.96
CA THR A 119 -13.39 7.30 2.92
C THR A 119 -12.36 7.99 3.81
N GLY A 120 -11.53 8.86 3.24
CA GLY A 120 -10.55 9.63 4.00
C GLY A 120 -9.47 8.74 4.62
N MET A 121 -8.57 8.23 3.80
CA MET A 121 -7.51 7.35 4.24
C MET A 121 -6.12 7.87 3.95
N TYR A 122 -5.24 7.81 4.94
CA TYR A 122 -3.81 8.00 4.79
C TYR A 122 -3.06 6.70 5.05
N PHE A 123 -2.31 6.23 4.06
CA PHE A 123 -1.46 5.07 4.18
C PHE A 123 0.01 5.41 3.89
N SER A 124 0.90 5.03 4.80
CA SER A 124 2.34 5.21 4.67
C SER A 124 3.05 3.87 4.83
N TRP A 125 3.54 3.33 3.72
CA TRP A 125 4.40 2.15 3.68
C TRP A 125 5.87 2.54 3.56
N LYS A 126 6.66 2.32 4.61
CA LYS A 126 8.10 2.66 4.64
C LYS A 126 8.94 1.59 5.37
N PRO A 127 8.91 0.32 4.92
CA PRO A 127 9.84 -0.67 5.44
C PRO A 127 11.28 -0.39 4.96
N GLN A 128 12.31 -0.84 5.68
CA GLN A 128 13.69 -0.66 5.20
C GLN A 128 14.03 -1.70 4.12
N GLN A 129 14.01 -2.99 4.47
CA GLN A 129 14.40 -4.09 3.58
C GLN A 129 13.31 -5.18 3.58
N PRO A 130 12.13 -4.91 3.01
CA PRO A 130 11.07 -5.91 2.99
C PRO A 130 11.37 -7.02 1.96
N GLN A 131 11.15 -8.27 2.38
CA GLN A 131 11.13 -9.44 1.49
C GLN A 131 9.68 -9.92 1.40
N LEU A 132 8.99 -9.54 0.32
CA LEU A 132 7.57 -9.87 0.11
C LEU A 132 7.35 -10.49 -1.26
N PRO A 133 7.28 -11.82 -1.37
CA PRO A 133 6.91 -12.54 -2.58
C PRO A 133 5.67 -11.97 -3.26
N LEU A 134 4.61 -11.69 -2.49
CA LEU A 134 3.34 -11.22 -3.03
C LEU A 134 2.64 -10.20 -2.13
N VAL A 135 2.21 -9.09 -2.73
CA VAL A 135 1.36 -8.09 -2.07
C VAL A 135 0.14 -7.81 -2.94
N ASN A 136 -1.07 -8.00 -2.41
CA ASN A 136 -2.31 -7.67 -3.10
C ASN A 136 -3.14 -6.64 -2.33
N TRP A 137 -3.64 -5.65 -3.06
CA TRP A 137 -4.56 -4.64 -2.58
C TRP A 137 -5.86 -4.76 -3.36
N PHE A 138 -6.98 -4.94 -2.67
CA PHE A 138 -8.31 -5.05 -3.25
C PHE A 138 -9.22 -4.01 -2.60
N LEU A 139 -9.51 -2.95 -3.33
CA LEU A 139 -10.32 -1.83 -2.88
C LEU A 139 -11.50 -1.66 -3.82
N THR A 140 -12.73 -1.75 -3.31
CA THR A 140 -13.90 -1.59 -4.18
C THR A 140 -14.19 -0.11 -4.41
N THR A 141 -14.49 0.65 -3.37
CA THR A 141 -14.80 2.07 -3.46
C THR A 141 -13.88 2.89 -2.57
N VAL A 142 -13.20 3.87 -3.17
CA VAL A 142 -12.25 4.74 -2.48
C VAL A 142 -12.59 6.20 -2.73
N THR A 143 -12.83 6.97 -1.67
CA THR A 143 -13.05 8.41 -1.71
C THR A 143 -12.03 9.11 -0.84
N GLY A 144 -11.12 9.88 -1.45
CA GLY A 144 -10.09 10.61 -0.70
C GLY A 144 -9.06 9.68 -0.07
N MET A 145 -8.12 9.17 -0.87
CA MET A 145 -7.02 8.34 -0.38
C MET A 145 -5.67 8.96 -0.68
N TYR A 146 -4.83 9.07 0.34
CA TYR A 146 -3.42 9.36 0.21
C TYR A 146 -2.60 8.11 0.49
N PHE A 147 -1.79 7.72 -0.48
CA PHE A 147 -0.90 6.57 -0.36
C PHE A 147 0.55 6.99 -0.60
N SER A 148 1.43 6.67 0.34
CA SER A 148 2.87 6.92 0.26
C SER A 148 3.65 5.62 0.41
N TRP A 149 4.22 5.15 -0.69
CA TRP A 149 5.11 4.00 -0.76
C TRP A 149 6.57 4.45 -0.84
N LYS A 150 7.34 4.26 0.24
CA LYS A 150 8.75 4.66 0.32
C LYS A 150 9.62 3.62 1.05
N PRO A 151 9.68 2.38 0.56
CA PRO A 151 10.63 1.40 1.08
C PRO A 151 12.07 1.77 0.68
N GLN A 152 13.08 1.36 1.46
CA GLN A 152 14.48 1.62 1.08
C GLN A 152 14.94 0.64 0.01
N GLN A 153 14.95 -0.66 0.31
CA GLN A 153 15.45 -1.73 -0.56
C GLN A 153 14.42 -2.87 -0.63
N PRO A 154 13.25 -2.65 -1.27
CA PRO A 154 12.25 -3.70 -1.35
C PRO A 154 12.63 -4.78 -2.36
N GLN A 155 12.44 -6.04 -1.96
CA GLN A 155 12.48 -7.22 -2.82
C GLN A 155 11.06 -7.75 -2.94
N LEU A 156 10.35 -7.39 -4.01
CA LEU A 156 8.95 -7.78 -4.20
C LEU A 156 8.75 -8.38 -5.58
N PRO A 157 8.71 -9.72 -5.70
CA PRO A 157 8.41 -10.41 -6.94
C PRO A 157 7.13 -9.92 -7.62
N LEU A 158 6.05 -9.74 -6.87
CA LEU A 158 4.76 -9.33 -7.42
C LEU A 158 3.99 -8.40 -6.49
N VAL A 159 3.54 -7.26 -7.04
CA VAL A 159 2.61 -6.34 -6.38
C VAL A 159 1.41 -6.10 -7.28
N ASN A 160 0.20 -6.43 -6.80
CA ASN A 160 -1.04 -6.17 -7.51
C ASN A 160 -1.93 -5.18 -6.75
N TRP A 161 -2.51 -4.28 -7.52
CA TRP A 161 -3.49 -3.30 -7.05
C TRP A 161 -4.78 -3.49 -7.85
N PHE A 162 -5.88 -3.76 -7.17
CA PHE A 162 -7.21 -3.89 -7.75
C PHE A 162 -8.11 -2.83 -7.13
N LEU A 163 -8.45 -1.81 -7.91
CA LEU A 163 -9.32 -0.72 -7.50
C LEU A 163 -10.52 -0.65 -8.44
N THR A 164 -11.74 -0.73 -7.92
CA THR A 164 -12.94 -0.65 -8.78
C THR A 164 -13.31 0.81 -9.05
N THR A 165 -13.60 1.58 -8.01
CA THR A 165 -14.05 2.97 -8.12
C THR A 165 -13.21 3.85 -7.21
N VAL A 166 -12.57 4.87 -7.79
CA VAL A 166 -11.67 5.77 -7.08
C VAL A 166 -12.05 7.23 -7.37
N THR A 167 -12.34 7.99 -6.33
CA THR A 167 -12.59 9.43 -6.39
C THR A 167 -11.58 10.15 -5.50
N GLY A 168 -10.68 10.93 -6.09
CA GLY A 168 -9.66 11.67 -5.35
C GLY A 168 -8.60 10.76 -4.72
N MET A 169 -7.64 10.31 -5.52
CA MET A 169 -6.51 9.52 -5.04
C MET A 169 -5.19 10.25 -5.27
N TYR A 170 -4.38 10.35 -4.23
CA TYR A 170 -2.99 10.77 -4.32
C TYR A 170 -2.08 9.59 -4.04
N PHE A 171 -1.23 9.26 -5.00
CA PHE A 171 -0.27 8.18 -4.87
C PHE A 171 1.16 8.69 -5.04
N SER A 172 2.02 8.32 -4.09
CA SER A 172 3.43 8.71 -4.04
C SER A 172 4.31 7.47 -3.95
N TRP A 173 4.98 7.14 -5.05
CA TRP A 173 5.91 6.03 -5.13
C TRP A 173 7.36 6.55 -5.15
N LYS A 174 8.08 6.38 -4.04
CA LYS A 174 9.47 6.84 -3.89
C LYS A 174 10.36 5.82 -3.18
N PRO A 175 10.51 4.60 -3.73
CA PRO A 175 11.49 3.65 -3.20
C PRO A 175 12.92 4.11 -3.52
N GLN A 176 13.91 3.73 -2.69
CA GLN A 176 15.31 4.07 -2.98
C GLN A 176 15.89 3.12 -4.03
N GLN A 177 15.95 1.83 -3.74
CA GLN A 177 16.54 0.79 -4.59
C GLN A 177 15.58 -0.40 -4.73
N PRO A 178 14.44 -0.24 -5.42
CA PRO A 178 13.49 -1.33 -5.58
C PRO A 178 13.98 -2.39 -6.56
N GLN A 179 13.84 -3.66 -6.17
CA GLN A 179 13.95 -4.84 -7.02
C GLN A 179 12.57 -5.45 -7.18
N LEU A 180 11.87 -5.12 -8.27
CA LEU A 180 10.48 -5.55 -8.50
C LEU A 180 10.35 -6.13 -9.89
N PRO A 181 10.23 -7.46 -10.06
CA PRO A 181 10.02 -8.03 -11.37
C PRO A 181 8.68 -7.64 -12.01
N LEU A 182 7.60 -7.50 -11.21
CA LEU A 182 6.28 -7.17 -11.75
C LEU A 182 5.43 -6.33 -10.78
N VAL A 183 4.89 -5.21 -11.28
CA VAL A 183 3.86 -4.42 -10.60
C VAL A 183 2.67 -4.24 -11.53
N ASN A 184 1.48 -4.68 -11.10
CA ASN A 184 0.24 -4.51 -11.86
C ASN A 184 -0.74 -3.60 -11.12
N TRP A 185 -1.38 -2.74 -11.89
CA TRP A 185 -2.44 -1.85 -11.46
C TRP A 185 -3.68 -2.13 -12.29
N PHE A 186 -4.78 -2.48 -11.65
CA PHE A 186 -6.08 -2.71 -12.26
C PHE A 186 -7.05 -1.69 -11.68
N LEU A 187 -7.46 -0.72 -12.49
CA LEU A 187 -8.40 0.33 -12.11
C LEU A 187 -9.59 0.34 -13.07
N THR A 188 -10.81 0.19 -12.55
CA THR A 188 -11.99 0.25 -13.42
C THR A 188 -12.39 1.69 -13.68
N THR A 189 -12.71 2.46 -12.65
CA THR A 189 -13.20 3.83 -12.77
C THR A 189 -12.43 4.76 -11.84
N VAL A 190 -11.83 5.81 -12.41
CA VAL A 190 -11.00 6.76 -11.67
C VAL A 190 -11.41 8.19 -11.99
N THR A 191 -11.74 8.96 -10.97
CA THR A 191 -12.03 10.40 -11.06
C THR A 191 -11.06 11.16 -10.16
N GLY A 192 -10.19 11.97 -10.75
CA GLY A 192 -9.22 12.77 -10.00
C GLY A 192 -8.12 11.91 -9.35
N MET A 193 -7.14 11.49 -10.16
CA MET A 193 -5.97 10.76 -9.66
C MET A 193 -4.70 11.57 -9.86
N TYR A 194 -3.93 11.74 -8.80
CA TYR A 194 -2.58 12.24 -8.83
C TYR A 194 -1.60 11.10 -8.54
N PHE A 195 -0.71 10.83 -9.48
CA PHE A 195 0.33 9.83 -9.33
C PHE A 195 1.71 10.47 -9.45
N SER A 196 2.60 10.13 -8.52
CA SER A 196 3.96 10.65 -8.47
C SER A 196 4.95 9.51 -8.27
N TRP A 197 5.71 9.25 -9.32
CA TRP A 197 6.73 8.22 -9.40
C TRP A 197 8.12 8.84 -9.35
N LYS A 198 8.83 8.64 -8.23
CA LYS A 198 10.17 9.20 -8.00
C LYS A 198 11.11 8.20 -7.32
N PRO A 199 11.37 7.03 -7.92
CA PRO A 199 12.37 6.10 -7.40
C PRO A 199 13.79 6.66 -7.61
N GLN A 200 14.75 6.29 -6.74
CA GLN A 200 16.15 6.70 -6.92
C GLN A 200 16.85 5.81 -7.96
N GLN A 201 16.96 4.51 -7.69
CA GLN A 201 17.66 3.53 -8.52
C GLN A 201 16.77 2.30 -8.76
N PRO A 202 15.68 2.43 -9.54
CA PRO A 202 14.79 1.30 -9.77
C PRO A 202 15.41 0.24 -10.69
N GLN A 203 15.38 -1.03 -10.24
CA GLN A 203 15.54 -2.22 -11.07
C GLN A 203 14.15 -2.84 -11.28
N LEU A 204 13.52 -2.48 -12.39
CA LEU A 204 12.14 -2.85 -12.69
C LEU A 204 12.10 -3.45 -14.09
N PRO A 205 11.76 -4.73 -14.25
CA PRO A 205 11.52 -5.31 -15.56
C PRO A 205 10.19 -4.85 -16.15
N LEU A 206 9.10 -4.81 -15.35
CA LEU A 206 7.75 -4.59 -15.87
C LEU A 206 6.79 -3.90 -14.88
N VAL A 207 6.17 -2.80 -15.33
CA VAL A 207 5.03 -2.16 -14.66
C VAL A 207 3.86 -2.08 -15.63
N ASN A 208 2.73 -2.70 -15.29
CA ASN A 208 1.51 -2.64 -16.09
C ASN A 208 0.42 -1.84 -15.39
N TRP A 209 -0.25 -1.02 -16.18
CA TRP A 209 -1.40 -0.22 -15.79
C TRP A 209 -2.58 -0.60 -16.68
N PHE A 210 -3.64 -1.13 -16.09
CA PHE A 210 -4.89 -1.46 -16.74
C PHE A 210 -5.95 -0.50 -16.21
N LEU A 211 -6.35 0.49 -17.01
CA LEU A 211 -7.42 1.40 -16.65
C LEU A 211 -8.55 1.37 -17.68
N THR A 212 -9.78 1.20 -17.20
CA THR A 212 -10.95 1.21 -18.07
C THR A 212 -11.41 2.64 -18.33
N THR A 213 -11.80 3.37 -17.29
CA THR A 213 -12.34 4.73 -17.41
C THR A 213 -11.61 5.68 -16.47
N VAL A 214 -11.05 6.75 -17.03
CA VAL A 214 -10.29 7.76 -16.27
C VAL A 214 -10.75 9.16 -16.61
N THR A 215 -11.11 9.93 -15.60
CA THR A 215 -11.47 11.36 -15.69
C THR A 215 -10.54 12.17 -14.80
N GLY A 216 -9.68 13.00 -15.39
CA GLY A 216 -8.74 13.84 -14.64
C GLY A 216 -7.62 13.03 -13.99
N MET A 217 -6.59 12.72 -14.76
CA MET A 217 -5.37 12.06 -14.26
C MET A 217 -4.17 12.98 -14.41
N TYR A 218 -3.43 13.17 -13.32
CA TYR A 218 -2.12 13.81 -13.31
C TYR A 218 -1.06 12.76 -13.01
N PHE A 219 -0.07 12.64 -13.87
CA PHE A 219 1.05 11.74 -13.69
C PHE A 219 2.37 12.49 -13.70
N SER A 220 3.20 12.30 -12.68
CA SER A 220 4.56 12.82 -12.63
C SER A 220 5.57 11.69 -12.53
N TRP A 221 6.45 11.60 -13.53
CA TRP A 221 7.54 10.64 -13.63
C TRP A 221 8.88 11.33 -13.46
N LYS A 222 9.58 11.10 -12.34
CA LYS A 222 10.88 11.70 -12.03
C LYS A 222 11.85 10.71 -11.37
N PRO A 223 12.25 9.62 -12.06
CA PRO A 223 13.29 8.72 -11.54
C PRO A 223 14.67 9.39 -11.56
N GLN A 224 15.56 9.03 -10.64
CA GLN A 224 16.94 9.55 -10.66
C GLN A 224 17.82 8.77 -11.66
N GLN A 225 17.87 7.43 -11.55
CA GLN A 225 18.71 6.55 -12.35
C GLN A 225 17.94 5.29 -12.76
N PRO A 226 16.99 5.36 -13.72
CA PRO A 226 16.21 4.20 -14.12
C PRO A 226 17.06 3.20 -14.90
N GLN A 227 17.03 1.91 -14.52
CA GLN A 227 17.46 0.82 -15.40
C GLN A 227 16.24 0.15 -16.04
N LEU A 228 16.13 0.31 -17.36
CA LEU A 228 15.15 -0.22 -18.32
C LEU A 228 13.85 -0.85 -17.76
N PRO A 229 12.91 -0.03 -17.24
CA PRO A 229 11.53 -0.47 -17.06
C PRO A 229 10.76 -0.51 -18.37
N LEU A 230 10.15 -1.66 -18.68
CA LEU A 230 9.00 -1.71 -19.56
C LEU A 230 7.78 -1.20 -18.79
N VAL A 231 7.20 -0.09 -19.22
CA VAL A 231 5.98 0.45 -18.62
C VAL A 231 4.86 0.37 -19.66
N ASN A 232 3.85 -0.45 -19.38
CA ASN A 232 2.69 -0.60 -20.26
C ASN A 232 1.48 0.10 -19.64
N TRP A 233 0.82 0.91 -20.45
CA TRP A 233 -0.46 1.53 -20.14
C TRP A 233 -1.52 0.97 -21.08
N PHE A 234 -2.48 0.25 -20.53
CA PHE A 234 -3.68 -0.22 -21.18
C PHE A 234 -4.83 0.67 -20.73
N LEU A 235 -5.30 1.54 -21.62
CA LEU A 235 -6.35 2.51 -21.34
C LEU A 235 -7.51 2.35 -22.32
N THR A 236 -8.72 2.22 -21.80
CA THR A 236 -9.91 2.15 -22.68
C THR A 236 -10.45 3.56 -22.99
N THR A 237 -10.78 4.32 -21.96
CA THR A 237 -11.38 5.65 -22.08
C THR A 237 -10.72 6.63 -21.13
N VAL A 238 -10.12 7.70 -21.67
CA VAL A 238 -9.52 8.76 -20.86
C VAL A 238 -10.04 10.14 -21.26
N THR A 239 -10.51 10.88 -20.26
CA THR A 239 -10.89 12.29 -20.38
C THR A 239 -10.00 13.13 -19.47
N GLY A 240 -9.18 14.02 -20.04
CA GLY A 240 -8.29 14.89 -19.28
C GLY A 240 -7.13 14.14 -18.63
N MET A 241 -6.04 13.97 -19.38
CA MET A 241 -4.78 13.43 -18.88
C MET A 241 -3.67 14.47 -18.97
N TYR A 242 -2.97 14.66 -17.86
CA TYR A 242 -1.73 15.42 -17.78
C TYR A 242 -0.55 14.52 -17.42
N PHE A 243 0.52 14.61 -18.21
CA PHE A 243 1.75 13.85 -18.00
C PHE A 243 2.94 14.80 -17.90
N SER A 244 3.76 14.62 -16.85
CA SER A 244 5.03 15.34 -16.66
C SER A 244 6.18 14.35 -16.49
N TRP A 245 7.14 14.42 -17.42
CA TRP A 245 8.31 13.55 -17.46
C TRP A 245 9.59 14.36 -17.22
N LYS A 246 10.31 14.06 -16.13
CA LYS A 246 11.56 14.75 -15.77
C LYS A 246 12.55 13.77 -15.10
N PRO A 247 13.11 12.78 -15.82
CA PRO A 247 14.18 11.93 -15.28
C PRO A 247 15.48 12.73 -15.10
N GLN A 248 16.31 12.38 -14.11
CA GLN A 248 17.64 13.00 -13.96
C GLN A 248 18.68 12.41 -14.94
N GLN A 249 18.52 11.13 -15.32
CA GLN A 249 19.34 10.47 -16.34
C GLN A 249 18.42 9.73 -17.33
N PRO A 250 18.34 10.16 -18.60
CA PRO A 250 17.48 9.53 -19.60
C PRO A 250 18.19 8.31 -20.21
N GLN A 251 18.11 7.15 -19.56
CA GLN A 251 18.12 5.87 -20.29
C GLN A 251 16.66 5.57 -20.62
N LEU A 252 16.31 5.51 -21.91
CA LEU A 252 14.91 5.49 -22.33
C LEU A 252 14.20 4.22 -21.84
N PRO A 253 13.20 4.32 -20.96
CA PRO A 253 12.28 3.22 -20.74
C PRO A 253 11.42 3.03 -22.00
N LEU A 254 11.18 1.79 -22.41
CA LEU A 254 10.16 1.51 -23.42
C LEU A 254 8.80 1.72 -22.76
N VAL A 255 8.13 2.82 -23.10
CA VAL A 255 6.79 3.15 -22.57
C VAL A 255 5.77 2.86 -23.65
N ASN A 256 4.98 1.80 -23.46
CA ASN A 256 3.91 1.46 -24.38
C ASN A 256 2.59 2.06 -23.91
N TRP A 257 1.90 2.72 -24.83
CA TRP A 257 0.54 3.20 -24.63
C TRP A 257 -0.40 2.45 -25.55
N PHE A 258 -1.22 1.59 -24.98
CA PHE A 258 -2.33 0.91 -25.64
C PHE A 258 -3.60 1.70 -25.33
N LEU A 259 -4.02 2.55 -26.27
CA LEU A 259 -5.17 3.44 -26.13
C LEU A 259 -6.29 3.03 -27.08
N THR A 260 -7.53 2.93 -26.61
CA THR A 260 -8.69 2.80 -27.51
C THR A 260 -9.41 4.12 -27.77
N SER A 261 -9.50 5.04 -26.79
CA SER A 261 -10.11 6.37 -26.97
C SER A 261 -9.57 7.42 -25.99
N VAL A 262 -9.33 8.64 -26.46
CA VAL A 262 -8.87 9.78 -25.64
C VAL A 262 -9.56 11.07 -26.05
N THR A 263 -10.12 11.79 -25.08
CA THR A 263 -10.71 13.12 -25.27
C THR A 263 -9.94 14.11 -24.37
N HIS A 264 -9.12 14.97 -24.99
CA HIS A 264 -8.19 15.92 -24.36
C HIS A 264 -6.97 15.31 -23.64
N ARG A 265 -5.79 15.48 -24.26
CA ARG A 265 -4.47 15.13 -23.72
C ARG A 265 -3.59 16.38 -23.70
N VAL A 266 -2.98 16.69 -22.55
CA VAL A 266 -1.93 17.70 -22.43
C VAL A 266 -0.68 17.01 -21.90
N ALA A 267 0.37 16.92 -22.70
CA ALA A 267 1.64 16.35 -22.29
C ALA A 267 2.71 17.43 -22.34
N ASP A 268 3.28 17.80 -21.20
CA ASP A 268 4.51 18.58 -21.19
C ASP A 268 5.68 17.60 -21.33
N SER A 269 6.44 17.73 -22.42
CA SER A 269 7.71 17.03 -22.67
C SER A 269 7.64 15.50 -22.75
N ILE A 270 7.06 14.97 -23.82
CA ILE A 270 7.45 13.65 -24.35
C ILE A 270 8.30 13.95 -25.60
N PRO A 271 9.59 13.57 -25.68
CA PRO A 271 10.24 13.53 -26.98
C PRO A 271 9.49 12.50 -27.83
N TYR A 272 8.86 12.96 -28.91
CA TYR A 272 8.19 12.13 -29.90
C TYR A 272 9.20 11.18 -30.55
N PHE A 273 9.32 9.92 -30.13
CA PHE A 273 9.91 8.83 -30.92
C PHE A 273 9.38 7.48 -30.43
#